data_AF-A0A5C7DPV3-F1
#
_entry.id   AF-A0A5C7DPV3-F1
#
_cell.length_a   1.000
_cell.length_b   1.000
_cell.length_c   1.000
_cell.angle_alpha   90.00
_cell.angle_beta   90.00
_cell.angle_gamma   90.00
#
_symmetry.space_group_name_H-M   'P 1'
#
loop_
_entity.id
_entity.type
_entity.pdbx_description
1 polymer ?
#
loop_
_entity_poly.entity_id
_entity_poly.type
_entity_poly.pdbx_seq_one_letter_code
_entity_poly.pdbx_strand_id
1 'polypeptide(L)'
;MKYYVAIYVDELLEDEMLKHVDFSLLFEAKFSQISKQIDFTHAFLGLTKDKSPDELDKVDEQLRQEYLKNKEWNKIDQKWYEVKEPNEFNDDFWGFGTGIANVVESLIGSPGKVFNNNQYVLDSNIDKNCYIIKKLRSPQTFKPSNRCTLELSKEQYESLLVNIKADFEATKEITPNSEKPINKEFTYKLLENNCVTWVIQKLSDIGIELIDDEYKVPGNLIDIFGLIKFLHSIFLKFQNIDDNLQSVKGARAFITWTRSMLDNNYICYVNQENLEKKIQTFCKKNIENQRYYESIKKFYDKASQLKSIYNKLNLCLESITNKFSADIKGDFELIYFDRKDRQIKLLKADNDYEAIAIQDLDLSQKYNNFSVSKFYPFIFIPKDEMISRMLYHKYDYGNISQEYQKDRNEFYFNVLAGEKSDKYWSSSYHKMTKNLRKIHVS
;
A
#
# COMPACT_ATOMS: atom_id res chain seq x y z
N MET A 1 -20.03 -11.34 2.96
CA MET A 1 -19.92 -9.96 2.42
C MET A 1 -18.45 -9.69 2.17
N LYS A 2 -18.09 -9.25 0.97
CA LYS A 2 -16.73 -8.78 0.66
C LYS A 2 -16.71 -7.26 0.63
N TYR A 3 -15.55 -6.66 0.86
CA TYR A 3 -15.40 -5.21 0.95
C TYR A 3 -14.24 -4.78 0.07
N TYR A 4 -14.38 -3.66 -0.63
CA TYR A 4 -13.38 -3.20 -1.58
C TYR A 4 -13.18 -1.70 -1.49
N VAL A 5 -11.92 -1.30 -1.63
CA VAL A 5 -11.54 0.09 -1.92
C VAL A 5 -10.87 0.13 -3.28
N ALA A 6 -11.21 1.13 -4.08
CA ALA A 6 -10.55 1.40 -5.35
C ALA A 6 -9.94 2.80 -5.34
N ILE A 7 -8.66 2.87 -5.68
CA ILE A 7 -7.96 4.12 -5.97
C ILE A 7 -8.23 4.45 -7.43
N TYR A 8 -8.75 5.63 -7.71
CA TYR A 8 -8.95 6.16 -9.06
C TYR A 8 -8.00 7.32 -9.32
N VAL A 9 -7.47 7.39 -10.54
CA VAL A 9 -6.67 8.53 -11.02
C VAL A 9 -7.28 9.04 -12.33
N ASP A 10 -7.49 10.35 -12.43
CA ASP A 10 -8.06 10.97 -13.62
C ASP A 10 -7.01 11.14 -14.74
N GLU A 11 -7.25 10.56 -15.92
CA GLU A 11 -6.37 10.59 -17.10
C GLU A 11 -6.10 12.01 -17.63
N LEU A 12 -7.00 12.97 -17.40
CA LEU A 12 -6.83 14.36 -17.89
C LEU A 12 -5.50 14.96 -17.41
N LEU A 13 -4.97 14.51 -16.28
CA LEU A 13 -3.71 14.98 -15.73
C LEU A 13 -2.49 14.43 -16.47
N GLU A 14 -2.48 13.18 -16.93
CA GLU A 14 -1.34 12.65 -17.71
C GLU A 14 -1.21 13.38 -19.04
N ASP A 15 -2.33 13.60 -19.73
CA ASP A 15 -2.35 14.18 -21.07
C ASP A 15 -2.07 15.70 -21.04
N GLU A 16 -2.49 16.41 -20.00
CA GLU A 16 -2.17 17.84 -19.77
C GLU A 16 -0.75 18.04 -19.24
N MET A 17 -0.25 17.17 -18.36
CA MET A 17 1.13 17.24 -17.88
C MET A 17 2.15 16.89 -18.97
N LEU A 18 1.89 15.87 -19.80
CA LEU A 18 2.80 15.45 -20.88
C LEU A 18 2.88 16.45 -22.04
N LYS A 19 1.82 17.22 -22.30
CA LYS A 19 1.80 18.24 -23.37
C LYS A 19 2.47 19.55 -22.97
N HIS A 20 2.56 19.87 -21.68
CA HIS A 20 2.97 21.20 -21.21
C HIS A 20 4.16 21.23 -20.24
N VAL A 21 4.66 20.08 -19.77
CA VAL A 21 5.73 20.03 -18.79
C VAL A 21 7.00 19.41 -19.39
N ASP A 22 7.95 20.27 -19.74
CA ASP A 22 9.35 19.89 -19.70
C ASP A 22 9.72 19.78 -18.22
N PHE A 23 9.67 18.56 -17.68
CA PHE A 23 9.91 18.27 -16.25
C PHE A 23 11.32 18.68 -15.77
N SER A 24 12.20 19.10 -16.68
CA SER A 24 13.46 19.79 -16.33
C SER A 24 13.25 21.15 -15.66
N LEU A 25 12.05 21.73 -15.79
CA LEU A 25 11.65 23.03 -15.24
C LEU A 25 10.54 22.90 -14.19
N LEU A 26 10.72 22.01 -13.21
CA LEU A 26 9.97 22.01 -11.94
C LEU A 26 10.33 23.28 -11.14
N PHE A 27 9.86 24.43 -11.60
CA PHE A 27 9.78 25.66 -10.83
C PHE A 27 8.31 25.94 -10.55
N GLU A 28 8.02 26.14 -9.26
CA GLU A 28 6.78 26.65 -8.66
C GLU A 28 5.97 27.55 -9.62
N ALA A 29 6.61 28.55 -10.22
CA ALA A 29 5.97 29.53 -11.11
C ALA A 29 5.31 28.97 -12.41
N LYS A 30 5.88 27.95 -13.06
CA LYS A 30 5.27 27.36 -14.29
C LYS A 30 4.17 26.36 -13.94
N PHE A 31 4.34 25.62 -12.84
CA PHE A 31 3.33 24.69 -12.36
C PHE A 31 2.13 25.44 -11.76
N SER A 32 2.35 26.57 -11.11
CA SER A 32 1.33 27.52 -10.65
C SER A 32 0.41 27.98 -11.79
N GLN A 33 0.96 28.24 -12.99
CA GLN A 33 0.17 28.57 -14.18
C GLN A 33 -0.63 27.39 -14.73
N ILE A 34 -0.06 26.18 -14.73
CA ILE A 34 -0.72 24.94 -15.19
C ILE A 34 -1.79 24.46 -14.19
N SER A 35 -1.56 24.62 -12.89
CA SER A 35 -2.47 24.23 -11.80
C SER A 35 -3.80 24.98 -11.81
N LYS A 36 -3.87 26.13 -12.50
CA LYS A 36 -5.12 26.87 -12.72
C LYS A 36 -6.07 26.16 -13.69
N GLN A 37 -5.60 25.14 -14.41
CA GLN A 37 -6.37 24.38 -15.40
C GLN A 37 -6.66 22.93 -14.95
N ILE A 38 -5.96 22.43 -13.94
CA ILE A 38 -6.03 21.05 -13.46
C ILE A 38 -7.12 20.90 -12.39
N ASP A 39 -7.89 19.80 -12.44
CA ASP A 39 -8.81 19.40 -11.37
C ASP A 39 -8.04 18.99 -10.10
N PHE A 40 -8.40 19.58 -8.96
CA PHE A 40 -7.66 19.47 -7.71
C PHE A 40 -7.87 18.14 -6.98
N THR A 41 -8.87 17.33 -7.36
CA THR A 41 -9.18 15.99 -6.81
C THR A 41 -8.93 14.87 -7.83
N HIS A 42 -7.72 14.79 -8.36
CA HIS A 42 -7.38 13.87 -9.45
C HIS A 42 -6.97 12.46 -9.00
N ALA A 43 -6.77 12.25 -7.70
CA ALA A 43 -6.73 10.92 -7.09
C ALA A 43 -7.81 10.85 -6.00
N PHE A 44 -8.62 9.81 -6.02
CA PHE A 44 -9.76 9.66 -5.11
C PHE A 44 -10.04 8.17 -4.82
N LEU A 45 -10.85 7.92 -3.80
CA LEU A 45 -11.24 6.59 -3.34
C LEU A 45 -12.70 6.32 -3.72
N GLY A 46 -12.99 5.14 -4.25
CA GLY A 46 -14.35 4.59 -4.31
C GLY A 46 -14.46 3.38 -3.40
N LEU A 47 -15.55 3.30 -2.63
CA LEU A 47 -15.77 2.22 -1.66
C LEU A 47 -16.97 1.37 -2.10
N THR A 48 -16.76 0.05 -2.24
CA THR A 48 -17.81 -0.88 -2.68
C THR A 48 -17.91 -2.11 -1.79
N LYS A 49 -19.10 -2.72 -1.75
CA LYS A 49 -19.44 -3.90 -0.93
C LYS A 49 -20.02 -4.98 -1.83
N ASP A 50 -19.78 -6.22 -1.44
CA ASP A 50 -20.17 -7.48 -2.09
C ASP A 50 -19.61 -7.73 -3.49
N LYS A 51 -19.60 -6.71 -4.35
CA LYS A 51 -19.02 -6.75 -5.68
C LYS A 51 -17.89 -5.74 -5.78
N SER A 52 -16.78 -6.17 -6.34
CA SER A 52 -15.71 -5.27 -6.76
C SER A 52 -16.15 -4.39 -7.93
N PRO A 53 -15.50 -3.25 -8.17
CA PRO A 53 -15.71 -2.46 -9.39
C PRO A 53 -15.58 -3.27 -10.68
N ASP A 54 -14.69 -4.27 -10.73
CA ASP A 54 -14.51 -5.13 -11.91
C ASP A 54 -15.72 -6.05 -12.13
N GLU A 55 -16.38 -6.49 -11.05
CA GLU A 55 -17.61 -7.27 -11.12
C GLU A 55 -18.82 -6.39 -11.46
N LEU A 56 -18.88 -5.16 -10.93
CA LEU A 56 -19.92 -4.20 -11.27
C LEU A 56 -19.87 -3.79 -12.75
N ASP A 57 -18.67 -3.60 -13.31
CA ASP A 57 -18.50 -3.36 -14.76
C ASP A 57 -19.05 -4.52 -15.61
N LYS A 58 -18.86 -5.76 -15.16
CA LYS A 58 -19.42 -6.94 -15.86
C LYS A 58 -20.94 -7.02 -15.74
N VAL A 59 -21.51 -6.63 -14.60
CA VAL A 59 -22.96 -6.54 -14.41
C VAL A 59 -23.55 -5.49 -15.36
N ASP A 60 -22.94 -4.32 -15.46
CA ASP A 60 -23.34 -3.28 -16.42
C ASP A 60 -23.29 -3.79 -17.87
N GLU A 61 -22.24 -4.53 -18.23
CA GLU A 61 -22.13 -5.12 -19.57
C GLU A 61 -23.26 -6.12 -19.87
N GLN A 62 -23.61 -6.98 -18.91
CA GLN A 62 -24.71 -7.93 -19.04
C GLN A 62 -26.06 -7.21 -19.17
N LEU A 63 -26.35 -6.26 -18.28
CA LEU A 63 -27.59 -5.46 -18.32
C LEU A 63 -27.72 -4.70 -19.64
N ARG A 64 -26.62 -4.15 -20.15
CA ARG A 64 -26.60 -3.48 -21.46
C ARG A 64 -27.05 -4.40 -22.59
N GLN A 65 -26.61 -5.67 -22.59
CA GLN A 65 -27.05 -6.65 -23.59
C GLN A 65 -28.54 -6.98 -23.46
N GLU A 66 -29.07 -7.03 -22.23
CA GLU A 66 -30.50 -7.23 -21.99
C GLU A 66 -31.33 -6.03 -22.46
N TYR A 67 -30.92 -4.81 -22.13
CA TYR A 67 -31.59 -3.59 -22.60
C TYR A 67 -31.57 -3.46 -24.13
N LEU A 68 -30.47 -3.85 -24.78
CA LEU A 68 -30.39 -3.93 -26.24
C LEU A 68 -31.42 -4.91 -26.82
N LYS A 69 -31.56 -6.10 -26.23
CA LYS A 69 -32.58 -7.09 -26.65
C LYS A 69 -34.00 -6.56 -26.45
N ASN A 70 -34.23 -5.86 -25.35
CA ASN A 70 -35.54 -5.32 -24.97
C ASN A 70 -35.86 -3.95 -25.60
N LYS A 71 -34.94 -3.37 -26.38
CA LYS A 71 -35.04 -2.03 -27.00
C LYS A 71 -35.22 -0.90 -25.96
N GLU A 72 -34.64 -1.06 -24.78
CA GLU A 72 -34.64 -0.07 -23.70
C GLU A 72 -33.48 0.93 -23.88
N TRP A 73 -33.55 1.73 -24.96
CA TRP A 73 -32.43 2.58 -25.42
C TRP A 73 -31.92 3.57 -24.36
N ASN A 74 -32.80 4.05 -23.49
CA ASN A 74 -32.47 5.03 -22.45
C ASN A 74 -31.64 4.46 -21.29
N LYS A 75 -31.45 3.13 -21.21
CA LYS A 75 -30.71 2.47 -20.12
C LYS A 75 -29.35 1.89 -20.54
N ILE A 76 -29.06 1.87 -21.83
CA ILE A 76 -27.88 1.19 -22.41
C ILE A 76 -26.56 1.85 -21.99
N ASP A 77 -26.58 3.15 -21.72
CA ASP A 77 -25.40 3.92 -21.35
C ASP A 77 -25.24 4.09 -19.84
N GLN A 78 -26.19 3.60 -19.03
CA GLN A 78 -26.11 3.69 -17.57
C GLN A 78 -24.87 2.96 -17.06
N LYS A 79 -24.19 3.61 -16.11
CA LYS A 79 -23.03 3.05 -15.41
C LYS A 79 -23.30 2.98 -13.92
N TRP A 80 -22.85 1.90 -13.27
CA TRP A 80 -23.03 1.70 -11.84
C TRP A 80 -22.47 2.85 -11.00
N TYR A 81 -21.39 3.48 -11.47
CA TYR A 81 -20.74 4.59 -10.77
C TYR A 81 -21.48 5.93 -10.92
N GLU A 82 -22.47 6.06 -11.81
CA GLU A 82 -23.28 7.29 -11.94
C GLU A 82 -24.31 7.47 -10.83
N VAL A 83 -24.50 6.47 -9.96
CA VAL A 83 -25.41 6.57 -8.82
C VAL A 83 -24.80 7.51 -7.77
N LYS A 84 -25.52 8.60 -7.48
CA LYS A 84 -25.07 9.69 -6.57
C LYS A 84 -25.28 9.41 -5.09
N GLU A 85 -26.16 8.47 -4.78
CA GLU A 85 -26.50 8.10 -3.42
C GLU A 85 -25.85 6.77 -3.07
N PRO A 86 -25.32 6.61 -1.84
CA PRO A 86 -24.90 5.32 -1.34
C PRO A 86 -26.02 4.29 -1.51
N ASN A 87 -25.65 3.08 -1.91
CA ASN A 87 -26.57 1.98 -2.09
C ASN A 87 -26.00 0.70 -1.49
N GLU A 88 -26.68 -0.42 -1.68
CA GLU A 88 -26.26 -1.71 -1.10
C GLU A 88 -24.86 -2.16 -1.54
N PHE A 89 -24.33 -1.65 -2.66
CA PHE A 89 -23.03 -2.01 -3.23
C PHE A 89 -21.99 -0.88 -3.19
N ASN A 90 -22.37 0.37 -2.90
CA ASN A 90 -21.50 1.53 -3.07
C ASN A 90 -21.67 2.52 -1.90
N ASP A 91 -20.58 2.86 -1.22
CA ASP A 91 -20.51 3.86 -0.14
C ASP A 91 -19.86 5.17 -0.60
N ASP A 92 -20.06 5.51 -1.88
CA ASP A 92 -19.69 6.76 -2.55
C ASP A 92 -18.19 6.90 -2.90
N PHE A 93 -17.87 7.96 -3.64
CA PHE A 93 -16.54 8.34 -4.09
C PHE A 93 -16.06 9.59 -3.34
N TRP A 94 -14.85 9.51 -2.79
CA TRP A 94 -14.31 10.48 -1.84
C TRP A 94 -12.93 10.96 -2.25
N GLY A 95 -12.68 12.27 -2.15
CA GLY A 95 -11.47 12.89 -2.64
C GLY A 95 -11.20 14.22 -1.95
N PHE A 96 -9.93 14.59 -1.85
CA PHE A 96 -9.48 15.78 -1.13
C PHE A 96 -8.87 16.79 -2.08
N GLY A 97 -9.25 18.06 -2.00
CA GLY A 97 -8.77 19.08 -2.92
C GLY A 97 -8.74 20.47 -2.29
N THR A 98 -8.44 21.48 -3.09
CA THR A 98 -8.45 22.86 -2.62
C THR A 98 -9.87 23.32 -2.31
N GLY A 99 -10.01 23.97 -1.16
CA GLY A 99 -11.19 24.68 -0.70
C GLY A 99 -11.39 26.04 -1.38
N ILE A 100 -10.46 26.50 -2.23
CA ILE A 100 -10.49 27.85 -2.81
C ILE A 100 -10.51 27.85 -4.34
N ALA A 101 -11.24 28.79 -4.94
CA ALA A 101 -11.45 28.86 -6.40
C ALA A 101 -10.24 29.31 -7.23
N ASN A 102 -9.30 30.06 -6.63
CA ASN A 102 -8.19 30.66 -7.35
C ASN A 102 -6.86 30.31 -6.67
N VAL A 103 -6.11 29.40 -7.29
CA VAL A 103 -4.75 29.06 -6.85
C VAL A 103 -3.82 30.21 -7.21
N VAL A 104 -3.68 31.14 -6.29
CA VAL A 104 -2.47 31.95 -6.19
C VAL A 104 -1.66 31.28 -5.09
N GLU A 105 -0.47 30.81 -5.44
CA GLU A 105 0.48 30.19 -4.51
C GLU A 105 0.52 30.91 -3.19
N SER A 106 -0.05 30.26 -2.18
CA SER A 106 0.25 30.56 -0.81
C SER A 106 1.34 29.58 -0.41
N LEU A 107 2.57 30.07 -0.26
CA LEU A 107 3.64 29.39 0.51
C LEU A 107 3.17 28.96 1.92
N ILE A 108 2.02 29.48 2.36
CA ILE A 108 1.38 29.29 3.66
C ILE A 108 0.30 28.17 3.61
N GLY A 109 -0.07 27.66 2.42
CA GLY A 109 -1.14 26.69 2.18
C GLY A 109 -2.54 27.30 2.11
N SER A 110 -3.52 26.55 1.61
CA SER A 110 -4.94 26.95 1.51
C SER A 110 -5.85 26.04 2.34
N PRO A 111 -7.09 26.45 2.67
CA PRO A 111 -8.07 25.50 3.20
C PRO A 111 -8.26 24.36 2.19
N GLY A 112 -8.17 23.12 2.66
CA GLY A 112 -8.44 21.90 1.88
C GLY A 112 -9.77 21.29 2.28
N LYS A 113 -10.47 20.70 1.31
CA LYS A 113 -11.82 20.15 1.48
C LYS A 113 -11.86 18.69 1.06
N VAL A 114 -12.53 17.85 1.85
CA VAL A 114 -12.95 16.52 1.41
C VAL A 114 -14.31 16.64 0.75
N PHE A 115 -14.41 16.09 -0.45
CA PHE A 115 -15.60 16.06 -1.27
C PHE A 115 -16.16 14.64 -1.31
N ASN A 116 -17.48 14.54 -1.31
CA ASN A 116 -18.20 13.34 -1.70
C ASN A 116 -18.55 13.41 -3.20
N ASN A 117 -19.13 12.34 -3.76
CA ASN A 117 -19.48 12.28 -5.18
C ASN A 117 -18.31 12.58 -6.16
N ASN A 118 -17.08 12.17 -5.83
CA ASN A 118 -15.88 12.42 -6.66
C ASN A 118 -15.81 11.66 -7.98
N GLN A 119 -16.77 10.81 -8.32
CA GLN A 119 -16.97 10.34 -9.69
C GLN A 119 -17.31 11.50 -10.65
N TYR A 120 -17.71 12.65 -10.11
CA TYR A 120 -17.93 13.90 -10.84
C TYR A 120 -16.77 14.88 -10.64
N VAL A 121 -16.49 15.65 -11.69
CA VAL A 121 -15.68 16.87 -11.60
C VAL A 121 -16.51 17.94 -10.92
N LEU A 122 -15.96 18.52 -9.86
CA LEU A 122 -16.59 19.62 -9.12
C LEU A 122 -16.02 20.96 -9.58
N ASP A 123 -16.87 21.97 -9.68
CA ASP A 123 -16.46 23.34 -9.98
C ASP A 123 -16.89 24.28 -8.87
N SER A 124 -16.13 25.35 -8.68
CA SER A 124 -16.46 26.39 -7.72
C SER A 124 -17.52 27.32 -8.29
N ASN A 125 -18.56 27.59 -7.52
CA ASN A 125 -19.49 28.68 -7.77
C ASN A 125 -19.21 29.79 -6.75
N ILE A 126 -18.37 30.75 -7.16
CA ILE A 126 -17.93 31.85 -6.29
C ILE A 126 -19.10 32.71 -5.85
N ASP A 127 -20.04 33.00 -6.76
CA ASP A 127 -21.21 33.84 -6.49
C ASP A 127 -22.14 33.24 -5.43
N LYS A 128 -22.34 31.92 -5.48
CA LYS A 128 -23.15 31.18 -4.51
C LYS A 128 -22.33 30.68 -3.31
N ASN A 129 -21.03 30.96 -3.30
CA ASN A 129 -20.07 30.46 -2.34
C ASN A 129 -20.21 28.95 -2.06
N CYS A 130 -20.36 28.14 -3.11
CA CYS A 130 -20.56 26.70 -2.98
C CYS A 130 -19.88 25.93 -4.11
N TYR A 131 -19.82 24.61 -3.97
CA TYR A 131 -19.37 23.72 -5.04
C TYR A 131 -20.55 23.14 -5.79
N ILE A 132 -20.40 23.00 -7.10
CA ILE A 132 -21.41 22.41 -7.98
C ILE A 132 -20.79 21.32 -8.85
N ILE A 133 -21.60 20.32 -9.21
CA ILE A 133 -21.20 19.29 -10.18
C ILE A 133 -21.07 19.94 -11.56
N LYS A 134 -19.90 19.80 -12.17
CA LYS A 134 -19.62 20.28 -13.54
C LYS A 134 -20.02 19.25 -14.57
N LYS A 135 -19.45 18.04 -14.43
CA LYS A 135 -19.62 16.91 -15.35
C LYS A 135 -19.19 15.61 -14.68
N LEU A 136 -19.62 14.48 -15.23
CA LEU A 136 -19.03 13.17 -14.90
C LEU A 136 -17.56 13.15 -15.32
N ARG A 137 -16.70 12.48 -14.54
CA ARG A 137 -15.31 12.24 -14.96
C ARG A 137 -15.26 11.38 -16.22
N SER A 138 -14.10 11.37 -16.87
CA SER A 138 -13.90 10.57 -18.08
C SER A 138 -14.23 9.10 -17.79
N PRO A 139 -14.94 8.38 -18.69
CA PRO A 139 -15.12 6.93 -18.57
C PRO A 139 -13.79 6.18 -18.44
N GLN A 140 -12.71 6.78 -18.92
CA GLN A 140 -11.36 6.25 -18.80
C GLN A 140 -10.87 6.18 -17.35
N THR A 141 -11.20 7.18 -16.52
CA THR A 141 -10.87 7.19 -15.08
C THR A 141 -11.35 5.91 -14.41
N PHE A 142 -12.50 5.39 -14.83
CA PHE A 142 -13.10 4.19 -14.25
C PHE A 142 -12.62 2.89 -14.90
N LYS A 143 -11.75 2.90 -15.91
CA LYS A 143 -11.26 1.65 -16.50
C LYS A 143 -10.36 0.88 -15.54
N PRO A 144 -10.32 -0.47 -15.63
CA PRO A 144 -9.41 -1.31 -14.83
C PRO A 144 -7.93 -0.93 -14.95
N SER A 145 -7.51 -0.30 -16.06
CA SER A 145 -6.14 0.20 -16.26
C SER A 145 -5.80 1.40 -15.38
N ASN A 146 -6.79 2.24 -15.04
CA ASN A 146 -6.61 3.52 -14.34
C ASN A 146 -7.14 3.48 -12.90
N ARG A 147 -7.44 2.27 -12.39
CA ARG A 147 -7.84 2.06 -11.01
C ARG A 147 -7.11 0.91 -10.33
N CYS A 148 -6.93 1.05 -9.03
CA CYS A 148 -6.37 0.04 -8.15
C CYS A 148 -7.41 -0.44 -7.13
N THR A 149 -8.06 -1.57 -7.43
CA THR A 149 -9.02 -2.22 -6.53
C THR A 149 -8.30 -3.16 -5.56
N LEU A 150 -8.62 -3.04 -4.27
CA LEU A 150 -8.08 -3.86 -3.17
C LEU A 150 -9.23 -4.42 -2.34
N GLU A 151 -9.21 -5.72 -2.05
CA GLU A 151 -10.14 -6.37 -1.10
C GLU A 151 -9.72 -6.06 0.33
N LEU A 152 -10.66 -5.68 1.20
CA LEU A 152 -10.42 -5.31 2.58
C LEU A 152 -11.16 -6.27 3.52
N SER A 153 -10.67 -6.38 4.76
CA SER A 153 -11.51 -6.89 5.83
C SER A 153 -12.67 -5.93 6.14
N LYS A 154 -13.69 -6.44 6.84
CA LYS A 154 -14.81 -5.60 7.30
C LYS A 154 -14.33 -4.44 8.18
N GLU A 155 -13.45 -4.72 9.14
CA GLU A 155 -12.95 -3.71 10.09
C GLU A 155 -12.12 -2.63 9.38
N GLN A 156 -11.24 -3.02 8.45
CA GLN A 156 -10.46 -2.08 7.64
C GLN A 156 -11.37 -1.17 6.82
N TYR A 157 -12.38 -1.73 6.18
CA TYR A 157 -13.35 -0.97 5.38
C TYR A 157 -14.16 0.00 6.22
N GLU A 158 -14.74 -0.45 7.34
CA GLU A 158 -15.57 0.38 8.20
C GLU A 158 -14.75 1.51 8.85
N SER A 159 -13.52 1.20 9.28
CA SER A 159 -12.58 2.20 9.81
C SER A 159 -12.23 3.26 8.76
N LEU A 160 -11.97 2.84 7.51
CA LEU A 160 -11.71 3.75 6.40
C LEU A 160 -12.90 4.70 6.17
N LEU A 161 -14.11 4.16 6.08
CA LEU A 161 -15.32 4.93 5.81
C LEU A 161 -15.62 5.92 6.94
N VAL A 162 -15.46 5.51 8.20
CA VAL A 162 -15.63 6.39 9.37
C VAL A 162 -14.63 7.53 9.34
N ASN A 163 -13.35 7.24 9.07
CA ASN A 163 -12.30 8.25 9.00
C ASN A 163 -12.54 9.25 7.85
N ILE A 164 -12.93 8.78 6.67
CA ILE A 164 -13.26 9.65 5.53
C ILE A 164 -14.46 10.56 5.86
N LYS A 165 -15.52 10.00 6.46
CA LYS A 165 -16.69 10.78 6.87
C LYS A 165 -16.35 11.82 7.94
N ALA A 166 -15.46 11.50 8.86
CA ALA A 166 -14.97 12.45 9.86
C ALA A 166 -14.26 13.65 9.19
N ASP A 167 -13.38 13.40 8.21
CA ASP A 167 -12.73 14.47 7.44
C ASP A 167 -13.73 15.30 6.64
N PHE A 168 -14.72 14.64 6.01
CA PHE A 168 -15.78 15.31 5.29
C PHE A 168 -16.57 16.25 6.21
N GLU A 169 -17.02 15.77 7.37
CA GLU A 169 -17.73 16.58 8.35
C GLU A 169 -16.87 17.72 8.89
N ALA A 170 -15.57 17.48 9.11
CA ALA A 170 -14.63 18.50 9.56
C ALA A 170 -14.42 19.60 8.51
N THR A 171 -14.54 19.29 7.22
CA THR A 171 -14.28 20.22 6.10
C THR A 171 -15.54 20.67 5.35
N LYS A 172 -16.73 20.28 5.80
CA LYS A 172 -18.00 20.54 5.08
C LYS A 172 -18.31 22.02 4.90
N GLU A 173 -17.94 22.86 5.88
CA GLU A 173 -18.15 24.31 5.87
C GLU A 173 -17.09 25.06 5.03
N ILE A 174 -16.05 24.37 4.53
CA ILE A 174 -15.09 24.97 3.61
C ILE A 174 -15.79 25.22 2.28
N THR A 175 -15.71 26.46 1.82
CA THR A 175 -16.36 26.99 0.62
C THR A 175 -15.31 27.70 -0.25
N PRO A 176 -15.58 27.95 -1.53
CA PRO A 176 -14.62 28.58 -2.45
C PRO A 176 -13.96 29.88 -1.97
N ASN A 177 -14.59 30.60 -1.02
CA ASN A 177 -14.08 31.85 -0.44
C ASN A 177 -13.46 31.68 0.96
N SER A 178 -13.26 30.46 1.45
CA SER A 178 -12.60 30.23 2.73
C SER A 178 -11.16 30.78 2.72
N GLU A 179 -10.80 31.59 3.71
CA GLU A 179 -9.49 32.28 3.71
C GLU A 179 -8.41 31.54 4.50
N LYS A 180 -8.79 30.73 5.50
CA LYS A 180 -7.84 30.07 6.42
C LYS A 180 -8.13 28.58 6.59
N PRO A 181 -7.09 27.72 6.64
CA PRO A 181 -7.27 26.30 6.89
C PRO A 181 -7.84 26.07 8.30
N ILE A 182 -8.63 25.01 8.44
CA ILE A 182 -9.24 24.63 9.72
C ILE A 182 -8.17 24.14 10.70
N ASN A 183 -7.22 23.35 10.21
CA ASN A 183 -6.07 22.85 10.96
C ASN A 183 -4.95 22.49 9.97
N LYS A 184 -3.81 22.03 10.50
CA LYS A 184 -2.64 21.64 9.68
C LYS A 184 -2.92 20.45 8.75
N GLU A 185 -3.77 19.52 9.17
CA GLU A 185 -4.14 18.33 8.41
C GLU A 185 -4.98 18.67 7.17
N PHE A 186 -5.84 19.67 7.26
CA PHE A 186 -6.66 20.17 6.16
C PHE A 186 -6.08 21.42 5.51
N THR A 187 -4.79 21.69 5.70
CA THR A 187 -4.09 22.70 4.90
C THR A 187 -3.68 22.07 3.57
N TYR A 188 -4.40 22.37 2.49
CA TYR A 188 -4.02 21.93 1.16
C TYR A 188 -2.73 22.62 0.72
N LYS A 189 -1.77 21.79 0.29
CA LYS A 189 -0.49 22.21 -0.27
C LYS A 189 -0.15 21.28 -1.42
N LEU A 190 0.03 21.85 -2.60
CA LEU A 190 0.21 21.06 -3.83
C LEU A 190 1.31 19.98 -3.73
N LEU A 191 2.43 20.28 -3.09
CA LEU A 191 3.58 19.35 -2.99
C LEU A 191 3.64 18.59 -1.65
N GLU A 192 2.88 19.01 -0.64
CA GLU A 192 3.01 18.49 0.72
C GLU A 192 1.73 17.82 1.24
N ASN A 193 0.55 18.29 0.85
CA ASN A 193 -0.72 17.80 1.36
C ASN A 193 -1.81 18.01 0.30
N ASN A 194 -1.89 17.08 -0.64
CA ASN A 194 -2.75 17.11 -1.82
C ASN A 194 -3.67 15.86 -1.84
N CYS A 195 -4.41 15.65 -2.93
CA CYS A 195 -5.35 14.52 -3.00
C CYS A 195 -4.64 13.15 -2.91
N VAL A 196 -3.43 13.02 -3.46
CA VAL A 196 -2.64 11.78 -3.44
C VAL A 196 -2.17 11.48 -2.03
N THR A 197 -1.65 12.48 -1.31
CA THR A 197 -1.23 12.28 0.08
C THR A 197 -2.39 11.89 0.97
N TRP A 198 -3.56 12.49 0.74
CA TRP A 198 -4.76 12.15 1.47
C TRP A 198 -5.18 10.69 1.21
N VAL A 199 -5.25 10.28 -0.07
CA VAL A 199 -5.51 8.87 -0.46
C VAL A 199 -4.53 7.92 0.22
N ILE A 200 -3.23 8.23 0.15
CA ILE A 200 -2.19 7.38 0.71
C ILE A 200 -2.31 7.30 2.24
N GLN A 201 -2.53 8.43 2.90
CA GLN A 201 -2.70 8.48 4.36
C GLN A 201 -3.89 7.61 4.79
N LYS A 202 -5.06 7.76 4.15
CA LYS A 202 -6.27 7.00 4.51
C LYS A 202 -6.10 5.50 4.35
N LEU A 203 -5.39 5.07 3.32
CA LEU A 203 -5.07 3.66 3.10
C LEU A 203 -4.00 3.15 4.08
N SER A 204 -2.99 3.97 4.40
CA SER A 204 -1.97 3.65 5.40
C SER A 204 -2.57 3.49 6.81
N ASP A 205 -3.55 4.35 7.16
CA ASP A 205 -4.25 4.32 8.45
C ASP A 205 -4.98 3.00 8.70
N ILE A 206 -5.41 2.30 7.65
CA ILE A 206 -6.05 0.98 7.74
C ILE A 206 -5.12 -0.19 7.44
N GLY A 207 -3.81 0.07 7.32
CA GLY A 207 -2.81 -0.96 7.11
C GLY A 207 -2.74 -1.48 5.67
N ILE A 208 -2.82 -0.60 4.67
CA ILE A 208 -2.47 -0.92 3.27
C ILE A 208 -1.07 -0.43 2.94
N GLU A 209 -0.24 -1.31 2.38
CA GLU A 209 1.17 -1.01 2.08
C GLU A 209 1.28 -0.10 0.85
N LEU A 210 1.70 1.14 1.09
CA LEU A 210 1.93 2.17 0.07
C LEU A 210 3.31 2.78 0.24
N ILE A 211 4.04 2.99 -0.85
CA ILE A 211 5.42 3.48 -0.81
C ILE A 211 5.38 5.00 -0.69
N ASP A 212 5.51 5.53 0.53
CA ASP A 212 5.07 6.89 0.83
C ASP A 212 6.06 7.71 1.68
N ASP A 213 7.25 7.99 1.17
CA ASP A 213 8.15 8.81 1.99
C ASP A 213 8.79 9.95 1.23
N GLU A 214 8.72 10.00 -0.12
CA GLU A 214 9.53 10.97 -0.85
C GLU A 214 8.83 11.71 -2.00
N TYR A 215 7.77 11.17 -2.62
CA TYR A 215 7.14 11.84 -3.77
C TYR A 215 5.62 11.76 -3.78
N LYS A 216 5.01 12.92 -3.51
CA LYS A 216 3.56 13.20 -3.50
C LYS A 216 3.07 13.62 -4.88
N VAL A 217 3.73 13.13 -5.93
CA VAL A 217 3.51 13.55 -7.32
C VAL A 217 2.43 12.67 -7.95
N PRO A 218 1.34 13.26 -8.45
CA PRO A 218 0.16 12.50 -8.87
C PRO A 218 0.27 11.51 -10.03
N GLY A 219 1.08 11.81 -11.04
CA GLY A 219 1.19 10.95 -12.22
C GLY A 219 1.79 9.57 -11.92
N ASN A 220 2.65 9.46 -10.89
CA ASN A 220 3.38 8.22 -10.60
C ASN A 220 2.53 7.18 -9.85
N LEU A 221 1.33 7.55 -9.39
CA LEU A 221 0.49 6.64 -8.59
C LEU A 221 -0.03 5.46 -9.44
N ILE A 222 -0.36 5.70 -10.71
CA ILE A 222 -0.79 4.65 -11.66
C ILE A 222 0.35 3.65 -11.90
N ASP A 223 1.58 4.14 -12.10
CA ASP A 223 2.76 3.30 -12.36
C ASP A 223 3.02 2.26 -11.27
N ILE A 224 2.60 2.54 -10.03
CA ILE A 224 2.79 1.64 -8.89
C ILE A 224 1.56 0.81 -8.55
N PHE A 225 0.43 0.95 -9.24
CA PHE A 225 -0.76 0.12 -9.01
C PHE A 225 -0.46 -1.38 -9.12
N GLY A 226 0.34 -1.78 -10.10
CA GLY A 226 0.78 -3.17 -10.23
C GLY A 226 1.56 -3.66 -9.01
N LEU A 227 2.37 -2.80 -8.40
CA LEU A 227 3.11 -3.12 -7.18
C LEU A 227 2.18 -3.16 -5.97
N ILE A 228 1.30 -2.18 -5.78
CA ILE A 228 0.34 -2.14 -4.66
C ILE A 228 -0.52 -3.41 -4.67
N LYS A 229 -1.12 -3.78 -5.82
CA LYS A 229 -1.90 -5.01 -5.98
C LYS A 229 -1.07 -6.25 -5.62
N PHE A 230 0.18 -6.30 -6.07
CA PHE A 230 1.09 -7.40 -5.78
C PHE A 230 1.38 -7.53 -4.27
N LEU A 231 1.78 -6.46 -3.60
CA LEU A 231 2.07 -6.46 -2.16
C LEU A 231 0.81 -6.85 -1.35
N HIS A 232 -0.32 -6.24 -1.70
CA HIS A 232 -1.61 -6.52 -1.07
C HIS A 232 -2.06 -7.96 -1.24
N SER A 233 -1.88 -8.55 -2.43
CA SER A 233 -2.24 -9.95 -2.68
C SER A 233 -1.47 -10.93 -1.78
N ILE A 234 -0.23 -10.61 -1.43
CA ILE A 234 0.59 -11.43 -0.53
C ILE A 234 0.15 -11.21 0.92
N PHE A 235 -0.15 -9.96 1.31
CA PHE A 235 -0.75 -9.69 2.62
C PHE A 235 -2.06 -10.48 2.82
N LEU A 236 -2.94 -10.51 1.82
CA LEU A 236 -4.18 -11.30 1.87
C LEU A 236 -3.91 -12.80 2.08
N LYS A 237 -2.81 -13.36 1.57
CA LYS A 237 -2.44 -14.77 1.87
C LYS A 237 -2.14 -14.99 3.35
N PHE A 238 -1.45 -14.04 4.00
CA PHE A 238 -1.23 -14.10 5.46
C PHE A 238 -2.53 -13.88 6.22
N GLN A 239 -3.33 -12.87 5.85
CA GLN A 239 -4.62 -12.56 6.46
C GLN A 239 -5.63 -13.71 6.35
N ASN A 240 -5.60 -14.46 5.26
CA ASN A 240 -6.46 -15.64 5.09
C ASN A 240 -6.10 -16.78 6.04
N ILE A 241 -4.89 -16.80 6.59
CA ILE A 241 -4.44 -17.84 7.54
C ILE A 241 -4.63 -17.36 8.98
N ASP A 242 -4.32 -16.09 9.25
CA ASP A 242 -4.38 -15.46 10.57
C ASP A 242 -5.46 -14.37 10.61
N ASP A 243 -6.55 -14.68 11.30
CA ASP A 243 -7.71 -13.80 11.41
C ASP A 243 -7.39 -12.50 12.19
N ASN A 244 -6.34 -12.47 13.01
CA ASN A 244 -5.93 -11.25 13.73
C ASN A 244 -5.42 -10.16 12.77
N LEU A 245 -4.90 -10.55 11.59
CA LEU A 245 -4.49 -9.63 10.54
C LEU A 245 -5.67 -9.03 9.76
N GLN A 246 -6.92 -9.43 10.06
CA GLN A 246 -8.11 -8.73 9.57
C GLN A 246 -8.34 -7.42 10.32
N SER A 247 -7.78 -7.26 11.51
CA SER A 247 -7.87 -6.00 12.26
C SER A 247 -6.99 -4.92 11.65
N VAL A 248 -7.37 -3.65 11.83
CA VAL A 248 -6.54 -2.50 11.43
C VAL A 248 -5.19 -2.56 12.13
N LYS A 249 -5.18 -2.93 13.42
CA LYS A 249 -3.94 -3.02 14.20
C LYS A 249 -3.01 -4.12 13.67
N GLY A 250 -3.55 -5.30 13.38
CA GLY A 250 -2.80 -6.42 12.79
C GLY A 250 -2.25 -6.10 11.40
N ALA A 251 -3.07 -5.48 10.53
CA ALA A 251 -2.63 -5.05 9.21
C ALA A 251 -1.48 -4.02 9.28
N ARG A 252 -1.56 -3.04 10.18
CA ARG A 252 -0.49 -2.05 10.42
C ARG A 252 0.76 -2.68 11.02
N ALA A 253 0.60 -3.65 11.92
CA ALA A 253 1.72 -4.41 12.48
C ALA A 253 2.46 -5.20 11.38
N PHE A 254 1.73 -5.81 10.45
CA PHE A 254 2.30 -6.50 9.29
C PHE A 254 3.15 -5.56 8.43
N ILE A 255 2.64 -4.37 8.09
CA ILE A 255 3.39 -3.35 7.34
C ILE A 255 4.63 -2.87 8.08
N THR A 256 4.48 -2.61 9.38
CA THR A 256 5.61 -2.17 10.22
C THR A 256 6.71 -3.22 10.21
N TRP A 257 6.32 -4.49 10.34
CA TRP A 257 7.21 -5.63 10.28
C TRP A 257 7.88 -5.78 8.90
N THR A 258 7.15 -5.74 7.78
CA THR A 258 7.75 -5.85 6.44
C THR A 258 8.71 -4.70 6.16
N ARG A 259 8.36 -3.47 6.55
CA ARG A 259 9.23 -2.29 6.41
C ARG A 259 10.48 -2.36 7.28
N SER A 260 10.44 -3.03 8.42
CA SER A 260 11.64 -3.20 9.26
C SER A 260 12.77 -3.98 8.56
N MET A 261 12.41 -4.76 7.52
CA MET A 261 13.36 -5.53 6.71
C MET A 261 13.96 -4.73 5.55
N LEU A 262 13.56 -3.47 5.37
CA LEU A 262 14.19 -2.58 4.39
C LEU A 262 15.69 -2.48 4.67
N ASP A 263 16.47 -2.47 3.59
CA ASP A 263 17.93 -2.56 3.53
C ASP A 263 18.55 -3.76 4.26
N ASN A 264 17.78 -4.79 4.60
CA ASN A 264 18.37 -6.05 5.06
C ASN A 264 18.92 -6.78 3.84
N ASN A 265 20.24 -6.86 3.69
CA ASN A 265 20.88 -7.48 2.52
C ASN A 265 20.55 -8.98 2.32
N TYR A 266 20.08 -9.69 3.34
CA TYR A 266 19.63 -11.08 3.21
C TYR A 266 18.22 -11.19 2.65
N ILE A 267 17.34 -10.26 2.98
CA ILE A 267 15.93 -10.27 2.58
C ILE A 267 15.72 -9.41 1.32
N CYS A 268 16.37 -8.26 1.22
CA CYS A 268 16.36 -7.39 0.05
C CYS A 268 17.53 -7.69 -0.87
N TYR A 269 17.26 -7.92 -2.16
CA TYR A 269 18.27 -7.83 -3.20
C TYR A 269 17.75 -6.98 -4.35
N VAL A 270 18.47 -5.91 -4.68
CA VAL A 270 18.17 -4.99 -5.79
C VAL A 270 19.30 -5.05 -6.81
N ASN A 271 18.96 -5.32 -8.07
CA ASN A 271 19.91 -5.19 -9.16
C ASN A 271 20.08 -3.71 -9.53
N GLN A 272 21.08 -3.06 -8.93
CA GLN A 272 21.32 -1.62 -9.07
C GLN A 272 21.59 -1.21 -10.51
N GLU A 273 22.39 -1.96 -11.27
CA GLU A 273 22.74 -1.62 -12.66
C GLU A 273 21.50 -1.58 -13.57
N ASN A 274 20.65 -2.61 -13.48
CA ASN A 274 19.42 -2.66 -14.27
C ASN A 274 18.42 -1.58 -13.82
N LEU A 275 18.39 -1.27 -12.52
CA LEU A 275 17.54 -0.21 -12.00
C LEU A 275 17.98 1.16 -12.50
N GLU A 276 19.28 1.46 -12.42
CA GLU A 276 19.86 2.72 -12.92
C GLU A 276 19.57 2.91 -14.41
N LYS A 277 19.77 1.88 -15.24
CA LYS A 277 19.44 1.94 -16.67
C LYS A 277 17.96 2.25 -16.92
N LYS A 278 17.04 1.63 -16.16
CA LYS A 278 15.60 1.89 -16.28
C LYS A 278 15.24 3.31 -15.85
N ILE A 279 15.75 3.77 -14.71
CA ILE A 279 15.50 5.13 -14.21
C ILE A 279 16.06 6.16 -15.20
N GLN A 280 17.26 5.97 -15.75
CA GLN A 280 17.83 6.83 -16.80
C GLN A 280 17.06 6.80 -18.13
N THR A 281 16.31 5.72 -18.40
CA THR A 281 15.43 5.66 -19.57
C THR A 281 14.18 6.49 -19.34
N PHE A 282 13.62 6.42 -18.13
CA PHE A 282 12.45 7.20 -17.72
C PHE A 282 12.78 8.70 -17.58
N CYS A 283 13.89 8.99 -16.92
CA CYS A 283 14.46 10.32 -16.78
C CYS A 283 15.42 10.54 -17.96
N LYS A 284 14.93 11.05 -19.09
CA LYS A 284 15.78 11.49 -20.22
C LYS A 284 17.00 12.24 -19.66
N LYS A 285 18.21 11.97 -20.19
CA LYS A 285 19.53 12.47 -19.70
C LYS A 285 19.66 14.01 -19.71
N ASN A 286 18.87 14.72 -18.92
CA ASN A 286 19.13 16.10 -18.52
C ASN A 286 19.80 16.05 -17.15
N ILE A 287 21.13 16.21 -17.16
CA ILE A 287 22.02 16.08 -15.99
C ILE A 287 21.84 17.24 -14.99
N GLU A 288 21.06 18.27 -15.35
CA GLU A 288 20.96 19.51 -14.59
C GLU A 288 20.23 19.40 -13.23
N ASN A 289 19.45 18.34 -12.98
CA ASN A 289 18.72 18.16 -11.70
C ASN A 289 19.09 16.86 -10.97
N GLN A 290 20.34 16.78 -10.48
CA GLN A 290 20.86 15.62 -9.74
C GLN A 290 19.98 15.22 -8.53
N ARG A 291 19.45 16.19 -7.77
CA ARG A 291 18.57 15.92 -6.61
C ARG A 291 17.28 15.18 -6.98
N TYR A 292 16.70 15.49 -8.15
CA TYR A 292 15.48 14.86 -8.65
C TYR A 292 15.74 13.40 -9.06
N TYR A 293 16.88 13.15 -9.72
CA TYR A 293 17.29 11.79 -10.08
C TYR A 293 17.55 10.92 -8.83
N GLU A 294 18.28 11.44 -7.84
CA GLU A 294 18.58 10.72 -6.59
C GLU A 294 17.31 10.29 -5.85
N SER A 295 16.34 11.17 -5.88
CA SER A 295 15.03 11.03 -5.30
C SER A 295 14.14 9.98 -5.97
N ILE A 296 14.05 10.01 -7.30
CA ILE A 296 13.39 8.95 -8.08
C ILE A 296 14.09 7.62 -7.85
N LYS A 297 15.42 7.62 -7.87
CA LYS A 297 16.22 6.42 -7.62
C LYS A 297 15.89 5.81 -6.26
N LYS A 298 15.86 6.62 -5.21
CA LYS A 298 15.52 6.17 -3.85
C LYS A 298 14.10 5.59 -3.76
N PHE A 299 13.12 6.18 -4.45
CA PHE A 299 11.77 5.62 -4.54
C PHE A 299 11.76 4.23 -5.18
N TYR A 300 12.36 4.09 -6.37
CA TYR A 300 12.38 2.81 -7.10
C TYR A 300 13.25 1.76 -6.40
N ASP A 301 14.31 2.18 -5.70
CA ASP A 301 15.08 1.33 -4.81
C ASP A 301 14.18 0.76 -3.71
N LYS A 302 13.47 1.61 -2.95
CA LYS A 302 12.55 1.19 -1.89
C LYS A 302 11.44 0.28 -2.43
N ALA A 303 10.88 0.60 -3.59
CA ALA A 303 9.87 -0.22 -4.27
C ALA A 303 10.39 -1.61 -4.65
N SER A 304 11.59 -1.67 -5.21
CA SER A 304 12.25 -2.93 -5.58
C SER A 304 12.56 -3.76 -4.34
N GLN A 305 13.03 -3.13 -3.26
CA GLN A 305 13.28 -3.79 -1.99
C GLN A 305 12.00 -4.37 -1.37
N LEU A 306 10.92 -3.59 -1.26
CA LEU A 306 9.62 -4.06 -0.76
C LEU A 306 9.10 -5.23 -1.60
N LYS A 307 9.17 -5.11 -2.93
CA LYS A 307 8.79 -6.21 -3.82
C LYS A 307 9.62 -7.47 -3.53
N SER A 308 10.92 -7.34 -3.29
CA SER A 308 11.83 -8.44 -2.96
C SER A 308 11.45 -9.10 -1.62
N ILE A 309 11.18 -8.29 -0.59
CA ILE A 309 10.72 -8.74 0.74
C ILE A 309 9.44 -9.56 0.59
N TYR A 310 8.39 -8.99 0.00
CA TYR A 310 7.10 -9.66 -0.13
C TYR A 310 7.20 -10.93 -0.98
N ASN A 311 8.00 -10.94 -2.05
CA ASN A 311 8.27 -12.17 -2.80
C ASN A 311 8.88 -13.26 -1.92
N LYS A 312 9.87 -12.93 -1.09
CA LYS A 312 10.48 -13.91 -0.18
C LYS A 312 9.50 -14.38 0.88
N LEU A 313 8.70 -13.48 1.45
CA LEU A 313 7.64 -13.85 2.40
C LEU A 313 6.63 -14.80 1.75
N ASN A 314 6.24 -14.53 0.51
CA ASN A 314 5.36 -15.42 -0.25
C ASN A 314 5.98 -16.80 -0.46
N LEU A 315 7.27 -16.89 -0.82
CA LEU A 315 7.96 -18.17 -0.96
C LEU A 315 8.06 -18.93 0.38
N CYS A 316 8.35 -18.22 1.48
CA CYS A 316 8.34 -18.78 2.82
C CYS A 316 6.95 -19.34 3.17
N LEU A 317 5.89 -18.58 2.88
CA LEU A 317 4.51 -19.00 3.13
C LEU A 317 4.12 -20.21 2.26
N GLU A 318 4.39 -20.18 0.96
CA GLU A 318 4.11 -21.26 0.02
C GLU A 318 4.83 -22.56 0.40
N SER A 319 6.03 -22.48 0.97
CA SER A 319 6.75 -23.66 1.47
C SER A 319 6.06 -24.36 2.66
N ILE A 320 5.19 -23.63 3.37
CA ILE A 320 4.36 -24.13 4.46
C ILE A 320 3.03 -24.62 3.86
N THR A 321 2.33 -23.77 3.11
CA THR A 321 0.96 -24.04 2.64
C THR A 321 0.89 -25.15 1.60
N ASN A 322 1.84 -25.23 0.66
CA ASN A 322 1.81 -26.23 -0.43
C ASN A 322 1.95 -27.69 0.03
N LYS A 323 2.21 -27.92 1.32
CA LYS A 323 2.23 -29.25 1.93
C LYS A 323 0.84 -29.76 2.26
N PHE A 324 -0.18 -28.91 2.20
CA PHE A 324 -1.54 -29.21 2.60
C PHE A 324 -2.50 -28.95 1.44
N SER A 325 -3.49 -29.83 1.31
CA SER A 325 -4.58 -29.67 0.33
C SER A 325 -5.78 -28.90 0.90
N ALA A 326 -5.82 -28.69 2.22
CA ALA A 326 -6.87 -27.97 2.91
C ALA A 326 -6.38 -26.58 3.33
N ASP A 327 -7.32 -25.65 3.48
CA ASP A 327 -7.04 -24.31 4.00
C ASP A 327 -6.48 -24.41 5.42
N ILE A 328 -5.34 -23.76 5.64
CA ILE A 328 -4.68 -23.76 6.94
C ILE A 328 -5.06 -22.49 7.72
N LYS A 329 -5.27 -22.64 9.02
CA LYS A 329 -5.51 -21.53 9.95
C LYS A 329 -4.50 -21.59 11.09
N GLY A 330 -4.09 -20.43 11.56
CA GLY A 330 -3.09 -20.28 12.61
C GLY A 330 -2.76 -18.83 12.86
N ASP A 331 -1.89 -18.61 13.82
CA ASP A 331 -1.49 -17.26 14.22
C ASP A 331 -0.02 -17.04 13.82
N PHE A 332 0.30 -15.80 13.43
CA PHE A 332 1.68 -15.38 13.15
C PHE A 332 2.22 -14.53 14.29
N GLU A 333 3.43 -14.87 14.75
CA GLU A 333 4.26 -13.94 15.50
C GLU A 333 5.34 -13.37 14.58
N LEU A 334 5.40 -12.05 14.49
CA LEU A 334 6.23 -11.32 13.54
C LEU A 334 7.54 -10.91 14.22
N ILE A 335 8.67 -11.42 13.74
CA ILE A 335 10.00 -11.17 14.33
C ILE A 335 10.79 -10.23 13.43
N TYR A 336 11.41 -9.22 14.03
CA TYR A 336 12.29 -8.33 13.29
C TYR A 336 13.42 -7.77 14.15
N PHE A 337 14.44 -7.25 13.45
CA PHE A 337 15.48 -6.47 14.07
C PHE A 337 15.11 -4.98 13.98
N ASP A 338 14.89 -4.35 15.12
CA ASP A 338 14.71 -2.91 15.20
C ASP A 338 16.07 -2.22 15.16
N ARG A 339 16.32 -1.49 14.06
CA ARG A 339 17.56 -0.76 13.84
C ARG A 339 17.76 0.43 14.76
N LYS A 340 16.67 1.04 15.27
CA LYS A 340 16.76 2.23 16.14
C LYS A 340 17.33 1.84 17.50
N ASP A 341 16.78 0.79 18.08
CA ASP A 341 17.15 0.33 19.42
C ASP A 341 18.18 -0.81 19.38
N ARG A 342 18.52 -1.30 18.18
CA ARG A 342 19.41 -2.45 17.93
C ARG A 342 19.00 -3.72 18.69
N GLN A 343 17.70 -3.98 18.74
CA GLN A 343 17.13 -5.11 19.46
C GLN A 343 16.22 -5.94 18.56
N ILE A 344 16.13 -7.23 18.85
CA ILE A 344 15.12 -8.09 18.23
C ILE A 344 13.79 -7.85 18.92
N LYS A 345 12.76 -7.65 18.12
CA LYS A 345 11.40 -7.39 18.58
C LYS A 345 10.42 -8.40 17.99
N LEU A 346 9.38 -8.67 18.75
CA LEU A 346 8.28 -9.57 18.43
C LEU A 346 6.96 -8.79 18.44
N LEU A 347 6.14 -8.96 17.41
CA LEU A 347 4.75 -8.50 17.38
C LEU A 347 3.83 -9.72 17.35
N LYS A 348 2.83 -9.75 18.23
CA LYS A 348 1.85 -10.84 18.29
C LYS A 348 0.51 -10.35 18.80
N ALA A 349 -0.56 -11.03 18.37
CA ALA A 349 -1.94 -10.67 18.69
C ALA A 349 -2.22 -10.65 20.20
N ASP A 350 -1.69 -11.60 20.96
CA ASP A 350 -1.88 -11.69 22.43
C ASP A 350 -1.38 -10.46 23.21
N ASN A 351 -0.44 -9.72 22.63
CA ASN A 351 0.07 -8.47 23.20
C ASN A 351 -0.40 -7.24 22.42
N ASP A 352 -1.53 -7.38 21.71
CA ASP A 352 -2.11 -6.33 20.89
C ASP A 352 -1.10 -5.76 19.88
N TYR A 353 -0.17 -6.58 19.37
CA TYR A 353 0.93 -6.15 18.51
C TYR A 353 1.83 -5.03 19.07
N GLU A 354 1.83 -4.78 20.38
CA GLU A 354 2.83 -3.93 21.01
C GLU A 354 4.19 -4.64 20.97
N ALA A 355 5.25 -3.91 20.62
CA ALA A 355 6.55 -4.51 20.34
C ALA A 355 7.24 -5.00 21.61
N ILE A 356 7.55 -6.30 21.65
CA ILE A 356 8.24 -6.95 22.76
C ILE A 356 9.70 -7.16 22.39
N ALA A 357 10.63 -6.57 23.15
CA ALA A 357 12.06 -6.88 23.00
C ALA A 357 12.34 -8.29 23.54
N ILE A 358 13.03 -9.11 22.73
CA ILE A 358 13.39 -10.48 23.10
C ILE A 358 14.90 -10.68 23.03
N GLN A 359 15.44 -11.48 23.96
CA GLN A 359 16.87 -11.82 24.00
C GLN A 359 17.16 -13.17 23.34
N ASP A 360 16.19 -14.07 23.35
CA ASP A 360 16.23 -15.37 22.72
C ASP A 360 14.80 -15.89 22.44
N LEU A 361 14.72 -16.86 21.54
CA LEU A 361 13.54 -17.70 21.36
C LEU A 361 13.78 -19.03 22.07
N ASP A 362 12.77 -19.49 22.82
CA ASP A 362 12.76 -20.83 23.38
C ASP A 362 12.69 -21.86 22.25
N LEU A 363 13.84 -22.48 21.94
CA LEU A 363 13.94 -23.45 20.84
C LEU A 363 13.39 -24.83 21.24
N SER A 364 13.08 -25.08 22.51
CA SER A 364 12.35 -26.30 22.90
C SER A 364 10.95 -26.30 22.26
N GLN A 365 10.42 -25.11 21.96
CA GLN A 365 9.23 -24.96 21.14
C GLN A 365 9.54 -25.26 19.67
N LYS A 366 8.89 -26.30 19.15
CA LYS A 366 9.06 -26.80 17.78
C LYS A 366 8.85 -25.75 16.68
N TYR A 367 7.93 -24.81 16.88
CA TYR A 367 7.64 -23.73 15.92
C TYR A 367 8.75 -22.67 15.88
N ASN A 368 9.28 -22.27 17.05
CA ASN A 368 10.43 -21.36 17.15
C ASN A 368 11.64 -21.97 16.46
N ASN A 369 11.96 -23.22 16.82
CA ASN A 369 13.10 -23.94 16.27
C ASN A 369 12.99 -24.14 14.76
N PHE A 370 11.79 -24.40 14.24
CA PHE A 370 11.55 -24.43 12.80
C PHE A 370 11.89 -23.09 12.14
N SER A 371 11.29 -21.99 12.60
CA SER A 371 11.49 -20.66 12.00
C SER A 371 12.94 -20.24 12.04
N VAL A 372 13.59 -20.44 13.18
CA VAL A 372 15.00 -20.16 13.41
C VAL A 372 15.91 -21.00 12.50
N SER A 373 15.62 -22.30 12.36
CA SER A 373 16.38 -23.21 11.49
C SER A 373 16.17 -22.95 9.99
N LYS A 374 15.02 -22.37 9.63
CA LYS A 374 14.67 -22.00 8.26
C LYS A 374 14.94 -20.54 7.92
N PHE A 375 15.32 -19.72 8.90
CA PHE A 375 15.50 -18.28 8.79
C PHE A 375 14.23 -17.53 8.38
N TYR A 376 13.07 -17.98 8.86
CA TYR A 376 11.80 -17.31 8.55
C TYR A 376 11.66 -16.10 9.47
N PRO A 377 11.28 -14.91 8.97
CA PRO A 377 11.12 -13.71 9.79
C PRO A 377 9.80 -13.72 10.59
N PHE A 378 9.14 -14.87 10.70
CA PHE A 378 7.91 -15.06 11.46
C PHE A 378 7.88 -16.46 12.06
N ILE A 379 7.11 -16.62 13.14
CA ILE A 379 6.68 -17.90 13.68
C ILE A 379 5.25 -18.12 13.22
N PHE A 380 4.96 -19.32 12.69
CA PHE A 380 3.60 -19.73 12.38
C PHE A 380 3.17 -20.76 13.42
N ILE A 381 2.00 -20.54 14.03
CA ILE A 381 1.43 -21.43 15.05
C ILE A 381 0.08 -21.94 14.49
N PRO A 382 0.04 -23.14 13.90
CA PRO A 382 -1.20 -23.71 13.37
C PRO A 382 -2.22 -23.96 14.48
N LYS A 383 -3.50 -23.62 14.21
CA LYS A 383 -4.62 -23.98 15.09
C LYS A 383 -4.92 -25.48 15.08
N ASP A 384 -4.57 -26.17 13.98
CA ASP A 384 -4.73 -27.60 13.83
C ASP A 384 -3.48 -28.36 14.31
N GLU A 385 -3.67 -29.28 15.26
CA GLU A 385 -2.59 -30.06 15.86
C GLU A 385 -1.92 -31.04 14.88
N MET A 386 -2.69 -31.64 13.97
CA MET A 386 -2.17 -32.55 12.94
C MET A 386 -1.26 -31.79 11.96
N ILE A 387 -1.68 -30.61 11.51
CA ILE A 387 -0.85 -29.71 10.70
C ILE A 387 0.43 -29.35 11.46
N SER A 388 0.32 -28.99 12.73
CA SER A 388 1.46 -28.67 13.60
C SER A 388 2.46 -29.84 13.69
N ARG A 389 1.98 -31.07 13.92
CA ARG A 389 2.83 -32.27 13.95
C ARG A 389 3.48 -32.51 12.58
N MET A 390 2.74 -32.41 11.48
CA MET A 390 3.28 -32.60 10.13
C MET A 390 4.37 -31.58 9.79
N LEU A 391 4.15 -30.30 10.09
CA LEU A 391 5.11 -29.23 9.84
C LEU A 391 6.38 -29.37 10.68
N TYR A 392 6.22 -29.67 11.96
CA TYR A 392 7.28 -29.44 12.94
C TYR A 392 7.86 -30.70 13.58
N HIS A 393 7.43 -31.91 13.22
CA HIS A 393 7.96 -33.16 13.82
C HIS A 393 9.49 -33.29 13.80
N LYS A 394 10.19 -32.70 12.82
CA LYS A 394 11.68 -32.72 12.74
C LYS A 394 12.38 -31.66 13.60
N TYR A 395 11.60 -30.82 14.26
CA TYR A 395 12.06 -29.67 15.04
C TYR A 395 11.63 -29.77 16.51
N ASP A 396 11.01 -30.88 16.88
CA ASP A 396 10.69 -31.25 18.25
C ASP A 396 11.85 -32.06 18.82
N TYR A 397 12.83 -31.37 19.41
CA TYR A 397 14.05 -32.00 19.92
C TYR A 397 13.95 -32.45 21.39
N GLY A 398 12.82 -32.23 22.06
CA GLY A 398 12.66 -32.51 23.49
C GLY A 398 13.58 -31.63 24.33
N ASN A 399 14.81 -32.09 24.57
CA ASN A 399 15.83 -31.35 25.33
C ASN A 399 16.87 -30.72 24.40
N ILE A 400 17.07 -29.41 24.55
CA ILE A 400 18.06 -28.63 23.80
C ILE A 400 19.11 -28.11 24.77
N SER A 401 20.39 -28.16 24.40
CA SER A 401 21.45 -27.62 25.25
C SER A 401 21.44 -26.09 25.26
N GLN A 402 21.88 -25.50 26.37
CA GLN A 402 21.94 -24.03 26.49
C GLN A 402 22.89 -23.42 25.46
N GLU A 403 23.99 -24.09 25.14
CA GLU A 403 24.93 -23.65 24.10
C GLU A 403 24.26 -23.64 22.73
N TYR A 404 23.51 -24.69 22.38
CA TYR A 404 22.78 -24.72 21.12
C TYR A 404 21.74 -23.59 21.04
N GLN A 405 20.96 -23.39 22.10
CA GLN A 405 19.95 -22.32 22.14
C GLN A 405 20.58 -20.94 21.95
N LYS A 406 21.69 -20.68 22.65
CA LYS A 406 22.41 -19.41 22.55
C LYS A 406 22.99 -19.20 21.15
N ASP A 407 23.80 -20.13 20.67
CA ASP A 407 24.51 -20.00 19.39
C ASP A 407 23.54 -19.87 18.22
N ARG A 408 22.44 -20.62 18.28
CA ARG A 408 21.41 -20.60 17.25
C ARG A 408 20.64 -19.27 17.22
N ASN A 409 20.23 -18.76 18.38
CA ASN A 409 19.54 -17.47 18.47
C ASN A 409 20.46 -16.33 18.02
N GLU A 410 21.70 -16.28 18.51
CA GLU A 410 22.71 -15.28 18.08
C GLU A 410 22.85 -15.29 16.55
N PHE A 411 22.98 -16.47 15.96
CA PHE A 411 23.10 -16.59 14.51
C PHE A 411 21.85 -16.11 13.75
N TYR A 412 20.66 -16.56 14.16
CA TYR A 412 19.40 -16.20 13.51
C TYR A 412 19.13 -14.69 13.62
N PHE A 413 19.41 -14.07 14.76
CA PHE A 413 19.25 -12.64 14.97
C PHE A 413 20.23 -11.82 14.14
N ASN A 414 21.47 -12.27 13.97
CA ASN A 414 22.41 -11.65 13.04
C ASN A 414 21.88 -11.68 11.59
N VAL A 415 21.25 -12.79 11.18
CA VAL A 415 20.60 -12.88 9.85
C VAL A 415 19.44 -11.88 9.73
N LEU A 416 18.58 -11.76 10.75
CA LEU A 416 17.51 -10.75 10.77
C LEU A 416 18.04 -9.31 10.79
N ALA A 417 19.23 -9.08 11.35
CA ALA A 417 19.90 -7.79 11.35
C ALA A 417 20.59 -7.44 10.01
N GLY A 418 20.76 -8.41 9.10
CA GLY A 418 21.55 -8.18 7.88
C GLY A 418 23.05 -8.42 8.05
N GLU A 419 23.47 -8.99 9.18
CA GLU A 419 24.87 -9.16 9.56
C GLU A 419 25.41 -10.55 9.15
N LYS A 420 26.63 -10.56 8.59
CA LYS A 420 27.34 -11.81 8.31
C LYS A 420 27.80 -12.45 9.61
N SER A 421 27.39 -13.70 9.81
CA SER A 421 27.96 -14.52 10.87
C SER A 421 28.76 -15.68 10.27
N ASP A 422 30.03 -15.77 10.69
CA ASP A 422 30.96 -16.83 10.30
C ASP A 422 30.96 -17.99 11.31
N LYS A 423 30.25 -17.84 12.44
CA LYS A 423 30.28 -18.78 13.57
C LYS A 423 29.43 -20.03 13.34
N TYR A 424 28.39 -19.97 12.51
CA TYR A 424 27.47 -21.08 12.31
C TYR A 424 27.29 -21.43 10.82
N TRP A 425 27.62 -22.67 10.46
CA TRP A 425 27.40 -23.19 9.12
C TRP A 425 26.10 -23.97 9.05
N SER A 426 25.16 -23.55 8.19
CA SER A 426 23.97 -24.34 7.87
C SER A 426 23.79 -24.46 6.36
N SER A 427 23.29 -25.60 5.89
CA SER A 427 22.98 -25.79 4.47
C SER A 427 21.98 -24.73 3.96
N SER A 428 21.00 -24.37 4.79
CA SER A 428 20.02 -23.31 4.49
C SER A 428 20.69 -21.94 4.32
N TYR A 429 21.60 -21.56 5.23
CA TYR A 429 22.34 -20.31 5.15
C TYR A 429 23.31 -20.28 3.95
N HIS A 430 23.95 -21.41 3.65
CA HIS A 430 24.80 -21.53 2.46
C HIS A 430 24.00 -21.36 1.17
N LYS A 431 22.79 -21.95 1.07
CA LYS A 431 21.88 -21.74 -0.07
C LYS A 431 21.45 -20.27 -0.18
N MET A 432 21.12 -19.62 0.93
CA MET A 432 20.77 -18.19 0.96
C MET A 432 21.93 -17.30 0.49
N THR A 433 23.15 -17.55 0.98
CA THR A 433 24.34 -16.75 0.65
C THR A 433 24.93 -17.02 -0.74
N LYS A 434 24.74 -18.23 -1.30
CA LYS A 434 25.21 -18.58 -2.65
C LYS A 434 24.57 -17.69 -3.73
N ASN A 435 23.32 -17.28 -3.54
CA ASN A 435 22.64 -16.36 -4.46
C ASN A 435 23.17 -14.93 -4.35
N LEU A 436 23.62 -14.50 -3.16
CA LEU A 436 24.27 -13.18 -2.96
C LEU A 436 25.67 -13.12 -3.57
N ARG A 437 26.42 -14.24 -3.54
CA ARG A 437 27.80 -14.33 -4.06
C ARG A 437 27.89 -14.33 -5.59
N LYS A 438 26.83 -14.71 -6.32
CA LYS A 438 26.82 -14.71 -7.80
C LYS A 438 26.90 -13.32 -8.43
N ILE A 439 26.83 -12.25 -7.64
CA ILE A 439 26.84 -10.85 -8.13
C ILE A 439 28.09 -10.07 -7.71
N HIS A 440 28.81 -10.50 -6.68
CA HIS A 440 30.10 -9.86 -6.30
C HIS A 440 31.27 -10.36 -7.17
N VAL A 441 30.99 -11.16 -8.20
CA VAL A 441 31.95 -11.65 -9.18
C VAL A 441 31.34 -11.45 -10.58
N SER A 442 31.15 -10.19 -10.96
CA SER A 442 30.98 -9.78 -12.36
C SER A 442 31.35 -8.31 -12.51
#